data_AF-A0A6A5EEG1-F1
#
_entry.id   AF-A0A6A5EEG1-F1
#
_cell.length_a   1.000
_cell.length_b   1.000
_cell.length_c   1.000
_cell.angle_alpha   90.00
_cell.angle_beta   90.00
_cell.angle_gamma   90.00
#
_symmetry.space_group_name_H-M   'P 1'
#
loop_
_entity.id
_entity.type
_entity.pdbx_description
1 polymer ?
#
loop_
_entity_poly.entity_id
_entity_poly.type
_entity_poly.pdbx_seq_one_letter_code
_entity_poly.pdbx_strand_id
1 'polypeptide(L)'
;MTEQPTTVDNNVGKCMLHNWAEERAVAALDIQQTRTEIQKRGHRGILTMDQESKMETVSTLKATYIPPKSPGVRLRGIRGELLEKHIAQMIREKVHAELKPPSPKTDFCSTTQKDFCVEGFVHLTPQTTQVHDYKTDQAVTFWSENCQQIQGVTAVKTLKAPFRKSAQFSTPISERLDEIELPPDN
;
A
#
# COMPACT_ATOMS: atom_id res chain seq x y z
N MET A 1 -70.54 29.80 -73.74
CA MET A 1 -69.87 28.67 -74.43
C MET A 1 -68.92 28.04 -73.42
N THR A 2 -69.26 26.84 -72.98
CA THR A 2 -68.51 26.05 -71.99
C THR A 2 -67.41 25.27 -72.70
N GLU A 3 -66.16 25.50 -72.35
CA GLU A 3 -65.02 24.66 -72.78
C GLU A 3 -64.42 23.97 -71.56
N GLN A 4 -64.29 22.64 -71.66
CA GLN A 4 -63.97 21.70 -70.60
C GLN A 4 -62.49 21.74 -70.20
N PRO A 5 -62.13 21.39 -68.96
CA PRO A 5 -60.76 21.09 -68.59
C PRO A 5 -60.36 19.72 -69.15
N THR A 6 -59.40 19.67 -70.08
CA THR A 6 -58.78 18.40 -70.50
C THR A 6 -57.86 17.92 -69.40
N THR A 7 -58.33 16.96 -68.60
CA THR A 7 -57.49 16.08 -67.81
C THR A 7 -56.64 15.27 -68.79
N VAL A 8 -55.38 15.66 -68.98
CA VAL A 8 -54.41 14.80 -69.67
C VAL A 8 -54.10 13.67 -68.71
N ASP A 9 -54.84 12.58 -68.85
CA ASP A 9 -54.49 11.30 -68.22
C ASP A 9 -53.08 10.92 -68.69
N ASN A 10 -52.13 10.94 -67.76
CA ASN A 10 -50.76 10.46 -67.98
C ASN A 10 -50.80 8.93 -68.17
N ASN A 11 -51.21 8.47 -69.35
CA ASN A 11 -51.18 7.08 -69.78
C ASN A 11 -49.76 6.67 -70.23
N VAL A 12 -48.74 6.99 -69.42
CA VAL A 12 -47.33 6.64 -69.68
C VAL A 12 -47.22 5.12 -69.82
N GLY A 13 -46.74 4.64 -70.96
CA GLY A 13 -46.45 3.22 -71.23
C GLY A 13 -47.65 2.27 -71.39
N LYS A 14 -48.91 2.70 -71.37
CA LYS A 14 -50.07 1.77 -71.49
C LYS A 14 -50.25 1.17 -72.89
N CYS A 15 -50.01 1.95 -73.94
CA CYS A 15 -50.13 1.47 -75.32
C CYS A 15 -48.73 1.20 -75.94
N MET A 16 -48.63 0.20 -76.84
CA MET A 16 -47.37 -0.16 -77.52
C MET A 16 -47.10 0.74 -78.73
N LEU A 17 -47.30 2.05 -78.58
CA LEU A 17 -47.09 3.05 -79.62
C LEU A 17 -45.98 4.00 -79.18
N HIS A 18 -45.14 4.42 -80.11
CA HIS A 18 -43.98 5.30 -79.87
C HIS A 18 -42.98 4.71 -78.86
N ASN A 19 -42.52 5.49 -77.88
CA ASN A 19 -41.43 5.14 -76.97
C ASN A 19 -41.88 4.27 -75.78
N TRP A 20 -42.86 3.39 -76.01
CA TRP A 20 -43.51 2.61 -74.96
C TRP A 20 -42.54 1.71 -74.18
N ALA A 21 -41.48 1.24 -74.84
CA ALA A 21 -40.48 0.35 -74.24
C ALA A 21 -39.60 1.10 -73.22
N GLU A 22 -39.11 2.30 -73.56
CA GLU A 22 -38.36 3.12 -72.59
C GLU A 22 -39.29 3.66 -71.49
N GLU A 23 -40.51 4.06 -71.84
CA GLU A 23 -41.50 4.52 -70.86
C GLU A 23 -41.80 3.45 -69.79
N ARG A 24 -41.97 2.18 -70.19
CA ARG A 24 -42.16 1.08 -69.22
C ARG A 24 -40.88 0.76 -68.44
N ALA A 25 -39.71 0.85 -69.07
CA ALA A 25 -38.44 0.58 -68.40
C ALA A 25 -38.14 1.63 -67.32
N VAL A 26 -38.54 2.89 -67.54
CA VAL A 26 -38.31 4.01 -66.61
C VAL A 26 -39.48 4.24 -65.66
N ALA A 27 -40.66 3.65 -65.90
CA ALA A 27 -41.85 3.81 -65.05
C ALA A 27 -41.62 3.52 -63.55
N ALA A 28 -40.76 2.55 -63.21
CA ALA A 28 -40.42 2.23 -61.82
C ALA A 28 -39.40 3.21 -61.19
N LEU A 29 -38.65 3.95 -62.02
CA LEU A 29 -37.72 5.00 -61.61
C LEU A 29 -38.42 6.36 -61.52
N ASP A 30 -39.53 6.55 -62.25
CA ASP A 30 -40.42 7.71 -62.20
C ASP A 30 -41.35 7.70 -60.96
N ILE A 31 -40.83 7.19 -59.84
CA ILE A 31 -41.39 7.56 -58.54
C ILE A 31 -41.02 9.02 -58.39
N GLN A 32 -42.00 9.92 -58.31
CA GLN A 32 -41.80 11.37 -58.17
C GLN A 32 -40.94 11.72 -56.94
N GLN A 33 -39.63 11.52 -57.04
CA GLN A 33 -38.68 12.12 -56.13
C GLN A 33 -38.80 13.60 -56.40
N THR A 34 -39.17 14.36 -55.37
CA THR A 34 -39.34 15.80 -55.54
C THR A 34 -38.01 16.34 -56.05
N ARG A 35 -38.02 17.30 -56.98
CA ARG A 35 -36.78 17.90 -57.54
C ARG A 35 -35.78 18.30 -56.44
N THR A 36 -36.28 18.67 -55.27
CA THR A 36 -35.52 18.97 -54.06
C THR A 36 -34.80 17.76 -53.44
N GLU A 37 -35.38 16.56 -53.50
CA GLU A 37 -34.77 15.31 -53.03
C GLU A 37 -33.66 14.84 -53.97
N ILE A 38 -33.89 14.91 -55.28
CA ILE A 38 -32.86 14.61 -56.29
C ILE A 38 -31.69 15.58 -56.14
N GLN A 39 -31.95 16.86 -55.91
CA GLN A 39 -30.89 17.86 -55.74
C GLN A 39 -30.14 17.70 -54.42
N LYS A 40 -30.77 17.14 -53.38
CA LYS A 40 -30.14 16.89 -52.07
C LYS A 40 -29.41 15.55 -51.99
N ARG A 41 -29.92 14.50 -52.64
CA ARG A 41 -29.47 13.10 -52.47
C ARG A 41 -28.96 12.44 -53.76
N GLY A 42 -29.13 13.08 -54.91
CA GLY A 42 -28.76 12.54 -56.21
C GLY A 42 -29.74 11.47 -56.72
N HIS A 43 -29.52 11.02 -57.96
CA HIS A 43 -30.31 9.95 -58.58
C HIS A 43 -29.91 8.58 -58.03
N ARG A 44 -30.90 7.80 -57.59
CA ARG A 44 -30.69 6.39 -57.22
C ARG A 44 -30.20 5.59 -58.44
N GLY A 45 -29.19 4.74 -58.23
CA GLY A 45 -28.63 3.86 -59.26
C GLY A 45 -27.58 4.50 -60.17
N ILE A 46 -27.40 5.83 -60.15
CA ILE A 46 -26.30 6.52 -60.86
C ILE A 46 -25.08 6.67 -59.94
N LEU A 47 -25.32 6.96 -58.66
CA LEU A 47 -24.24 7.01 -57.67
C LEU A 47 -23.89 5.59 -57.22
N THR A 48 -22.59 5.28 -57.20
CA THR A 48 -22.05 3.99 -56.74
C THR A 48 -22.38 3.67 -55.29
N MET A 49 -22.74 4.69 -54.50
CA MET A 49 -23.11 4.57 -53.11
C MET A 49 -24.60 4.28 -52.99
N ASP A 50 -24.94 3.08 -52.52
CA ASP A 50 -26.31 2.76 -52.14
C ASP A 50 -26.69 3.51 -50.85
N GLN A 51 -27.61 4.47 -50.98
CA GLN A 51 -28.04 5.34 -49.89
C GLN A 51 -28.77 4.59 -48.76
N GLU A 52 -29.31 3.39 -49.04
CA GLU A 52 -29.98 2.53 -48.05
C GLU A 52 -29.01 1.58 -47.34
N SER A 53 -27.81 1.40 -47.89
CA SER A 53 -26.76 0.62 -47.27
C SER A 53 -26.15 1.36 -46.07
N LYS A 54 -25.89 0.64 -44.98
CA LYS A 54 -25.13 1.20 -43.86
C LYS A 54 -23.71 1.48 -44.37
N MET A 55 -23.24 2.71 -44.20
CA MET A 55 -21.90 3.13 -44.59
C MET A 55 -20.85 2.14 -44.07
N GLU A 56 -20.08 1.55 -45.00
CA GLU A 56 -19.02 0.61 -44.68
C GLU A 56 -18.04 1.26 -43.71
N THR A 57 -17.89 0.67 -42.53
CA THR A 57 -17.14 1.29 -41.41
C THR A 57 -15.63 1.18 -41.59
N VAL A 58 -15.18 0.45 -42.62
CA VAL A 58 -13.78 0.20 -42.90
C VAL A 58 -13.36 1.08 -44.07
N SER A 59 -12.39 1.96 -43.83
CA SER A 59 -11.80 2.74 -44.91
C SER A 59 -11.05 1.84 -45.88
N THR A 60 -10.98 2.25 -47.15
CA THR A 60 -10.21 1.56 -48.19
C THR A 60 -8.76 1.30 -47.77
N LEU A 61 -8.16 2.23 -47.00
CA LEU A 61 -6.83 2.06 -46.42
C LEU A 61 -6.78 0.88 -45.42
N LYS A 62 -7.74 0.76 -44.51
CA LYS A 62 -7.79 -0.36 -43.56
C LYS A 62 -8.11 -1.69 -44.24
N ALA A 63 -8.86 -1.69 -45.33
CA ALA A 63 -9.18 -2.88 -46.09
C ALA A 63 -7.95 -3.41 -46.86
N THR A 64 -7.16 -2.51 -47.45
CA THR A 64 -6.00 -2.90 -48.28
C THR A 64 -4.74 -3.16 -47.44
N TYR A 65 -4.52 -2.39 -46.38
CA TYR A 65 -3.30 -2.49 -45.56
C TYR A 65 -3.57 -3.24 -44.25
N ILE A 66 -3.72 -4.56 -44.35
CA ILE A 66 -3.86 -5.46 -43.21
C ILE A 66 -2.46 -5.87 -42.71
N PRO A 67 -2.21 -5.93 -41.39
CA PRO A 67 -0.93 -6.42 -40.88
C PRO A 67 -0.65 -7.84 -41.43
N PRO A 68 0.58 -8.09 -41.92
CA PRO A 68 0.91 -9.38 -42.52
C PRO A 68 0.75 -10.49 -41.48
N LYS A 69 -0.02 -11.52 -41.83
CA LYS A 69 -0.15 -12.72 -40.99
C LYS A 69 1.08 -13.57 -41.20
N SER A 70 1.63 -14.13 -40.12
CA SER A 70 2.67 -15.15 -40.23
C SER A 70 2.11 -16.34 -41.04
N PRO A 71 2.92 -16.98 -41.90
CA PRO A 71 2.52 -18.22 -42.53
C PRO A 71 2.00 -19.18 -41.45
N GLY A 72 0.79 -19.73 -41.61
CA GLY A 72 0.18 -20.66 -40.64
C GLY A 72 0.89 -22.02 -40.57
N VAL A 73 2.12 -22.09 -41.07
CA VAL A 73 2.96 -23.27 -41.20
C VAL A 73 4.23 -23.04 -40.41
N ARG A 74 4.71 -24.10 -39.76
CA ARG A 74 5.94 -24.05 -38.97
C ARG A 74 7.15 -23.89 -39.88
N LEU A 75 7.93 -22.82 -39.67
CA LEU A 75 9.14 -22.54 -40.46
C LEU A 75 10.40 -23.26 -39.96
N ARG A 76 10.37 -23.79 -38.73
CA ARG A 76 11.52 -24.41 -38.05
C ARG A 76 11.15 -25.80 -37.52
N GLY A 77 12.09 -26.74 -37.57
CA GLY A 77 11.91 -28.08 -37.00
C GLY A 77 11.80 -28.08 -35.47
N ILE A 78 11.11 -29.07 -34.91
CA ILE A 78 10.83 -29.21 -33.46
C ILE A 78 12.12 -29.16 -32.63
N ARG A 79 13.14 -29.94 -33.03
CA ARG A 79 14.40 -30.04 -32.30
C ARG A 79 15.12 -28.69 -32.20
N GLY A 80 15.20 -27.95 -33.30
CA GLY A 80 15.86 -26.65 -33.34
C GLY A 80 15.16 -25.62 -32.46
N GLU A 81 13.83 -25.58 -32.52
CA GLU A 81 13.04 -24.65 -31.71
C GLU A 81 13.16 -24.93 -30.20
N LEU A 82 13.14 -26.20 -29.79
CA LEU A 82 13.32 -26.59 -28.39
C LEU A 82 14.73 -26.23 -27.89
N LEU A 83 15.75 -26.48 -28.71
CA LEU A 83 17.13 -26.13 -28.37
C LEU A 83 17.29 -24.62 -28.21
N GLU A 84 16.73 -23.82 -29.12
CA GLU A 84 16.77 -22.36 -29.01
C GLU A 84 16.05 -21.84 -27.78
N LYS A 85 14.86 -22.38 -27.47
CA LYS A 85 14.13 -22.04 -26.24
C LYS A 85 14.95 -22.35 -25.00
N HIS A 86 15.61 -23.51 -24.97
CA HIS A 86 16.45 -23.90 -23.86
C HIS A 86 17.66 -22.99 -23.70
N ILE A 87 18.36 -22.66 -24.79
CA ILE A 87 19.51 -21.73 -24.77
C ILE A 87 19.06 -20.34 -24.31
N ALA A 88 17.94 -19.83 -24.84
CA ALA A 88 17.40 -18.53 -24.43
C ALA A 88 17.05 -18.49 -22.94
N GLN A 89 16.49 -19.58 -22.40
CA GLN A 89 16.22 -19.72 -20.98
C GLN A 89 17.51 -19.73 -20.15
N MET A 90 18.51 -20.52 -20.54
CA MET A 90 19.80 -20.55 -19.86
C MET A 90 20.48 -19.17 -19.83
N ILE A 91 20.46 -18.44 -20.95
CA ILE A 91 21.01 -17.09 -21.04
C ILE A 91 20.25 -16.16 -20.09
N ARG A 92 18.92 -16.21 -20.10
CA ARG A 92 18.07 -15.40 -19.23
C ARG A 92 18.38 -15.65 -17.74
N GLU A 93 18.53 -16.91 -17.34
CA GLU A 93 18.84 -17.28 -15.97
C GLU A 93 20.22 -16.77 -15.54
N LYS A 94 21.24 -16.92 -16.39
CA LYS A 94 22.58 -16.39 -16.14
C LYS A 94 22.59 -14.86 -16.01
N VAL A 95 21.97 -14.17 -16.98
CA VAL A 95 21.86 -12.71 -16.94
C VAL A 95 21.10 -12.24 -15.70
N HIS A 96 20.05 -12.95 -15.29
CA HIS A 96 19.31 -12.62 -14.08
C HIS A 96 20.15 -12.80 -12.80
N ALA A 97 20.93 -13.89 -12.72
CA ALA A 97 21.84 -14.14 -11.61
C ALA A 97 22.95 -13.08 -11.52
N GLU A 98 23.46 -12.61 -12.66
CA GLU A 98 24.44 -11.51 -12.72
C GLU A 98 23.84 -10.16 -12.33
N LEU A 99 22.63 -9.84 -12.81
CA LEU A 99 21.94 -8.58 -12.51
C LEU A 99 21.41 -8.51 -11.08
N LYS A 100 21.08 -9.67 -10.49
CA LYS A 100 20.58 -9.79 -9.12
C LYS A 100 21.55 -10.66 -8.31
N PRO A 101 22.74 -10.14 -7.97
CA PRO A 101 23.59 -10.84 -7.04
C PRO A 101 22.80 -11.10 -5.74
N PRO A 102 23.01 -12.26 -5.09
CA PRO A 102 22.35 -12.54 -3.82
C PRO A 102 22.69 -11.40 -2.86
N SER A 103 21.66 -10.73 -2.33
CA SER A 103 21.85 -9.64 -1.39
C SER A 103 22.70 -10.15 -0.22
N PRO A 104 23.72 -9.40 0.21
CA PRO A 104 24.48 -9.79 1.39
C PRO A 104 23.49 -9.98 2.55
N LYS A 105 23.73 -11.03 3.36
CA LYS A 105 22.92 -11.27 4.55
C LYS A 105 22.99 -10.01 5.40
N THR A 106 21.84 -9.37 5.59
CA THR A 106 21.76 -8.17 6.42
C THR A 106 21.81 -8.62 7.86
N ASP A 107 22.86 -8.21 8.56
CA ASP A 107 22.98 -8.40 10.00
C ASP A 107 22.11 -7.36 10.69
N PHE A 108 21.00 -7.81 11.29
CA PHE A 108 20.10 -6.94 12.04
C PHE A 108 20.55 -6.72 13.49
N CYS A 109 21.58 -7.43 13.95
CA CYS A 109 22.07 -7.31 15.31
C CYS A 109 23.01 -6.11 15.43
N SER A 110 22.82 -5.30 16.47
CA SER A 110 23.73 -4.21 16.80
C SER A 110 25.09 -4.77 17.26
N THR A 111 26.15 -3.97 17.11
CA THR A 111 27.48 -4.27 17.66
C THR A 111 27.39 -4.59 19.15
N THR A 112 26.55 -3.86 19.89
CA THR A 112 26.31 -4.11 21.32
C THR A 112 25.75 -5.50 21.59
N GLN A 113 24.75 -5.94 20.82
CA GLN A 113 24.14 -7.25 20.99
C GLN A 113 25.10 -8.39 20.64
N LYS A 114 25.98 -8.21 19.65
CA LYS A 114 26.97 -9.22 19.26
C LYS A 114 28.13 -9.32 20.24
N ASP A 115 28.67 -8.17 20.67
CA ASP A 115 29.95 -8.13 21.38
C ASP A 115 29.81 -8.05 22.90
N PHE A 116 28.67 -7.55 23.41
CA PHE A 116 28.50 -7.24 24.84
C PHE A 116 27.37 -8.02 25.52
N CYS A 117 26.56 -8.78 24.78
CA CYS A 117 25.61 -9.72 25.40
C CYS A 117 26.28 -11.08 25.59
N VAL A 118 26.51 -11.44 26.85
CA VAL A 118 26.95 -12.81 27.21
C VAL A 118 25.76 -13.75 27.02
N GLU A 119 25.85 -14.65 26.04
CA GLU A 119 24.88 -15.71 25.86
C GLU A 119 24.85 -16.62 27.10
N GLY A 120 23.67 -16.85 27.67
CA GLY A 120 23.50 -17.74 28.82
C GLY A 120 23.56 -17.07 30.20
N PHE A 121 23.69 -15.74 30.29
CA PHE A 121 23.51 -15.06 31.57
C PHE A 121 22.03 -15.09 31.99
N VAL A 122 21.72 -15.94 32.98
CA VAL A 122 20.41 -15.97 33.63
C VAL A 122 20.55 -15.23 34.95
N HIS A 123 19.83 -14.12 35.11
CA HIS A 123 19.75 -13.44 36.38
C HIS A 123 19.03 -14.36 37.37
N LEU A 124 19.77 -14.87 38.35
CA LEU A 124 19.18 -15.56 39.49
C LEU A 124 19.19 -14.58 40.65
N THR A 125 18.00 -14.13 41.06
CA THR A 125 17.87 -13.42 42.33
C THR A 125 18.19 -14.41 43.44
N PRO A 126 19.24 -14.15 44.26
CA PRO A 126 19.55 -15.03 45.37
C PRO A 126 18.35 -15.08 46.31
N GLN A 127 18.06 -16.27 46.84
CA GLN A 127 17.02 -16.42 47.87
C GLN A 127 17.45 -15.62 49.10
N THR A 128 16.58 -14.73 49.56
CA THR A 128 16.82 -13.96 50.78
C THR A 128 16.74 -14.88 51.99
N THR A 129 17.89 -15.20 52.59
CA THR A 129 17.99 -16.07 53.77
C THR A 129 17.44 -15.40 55.03
N GLN A 130 17.35 -14.08 55.06
CA GLN A 130 17.04 -13.30 56.27
C GLN A 130 16.01 -12.20 55.95
N VAL A 131 14.98 -12.10 56.79
CA VAL A 131 13.93 -11.09 56.68
C VAL A 131 14.45 -9.79 57.29
N HIS A 132 15.09 -8.97 56.46
CA HIS A 132 15.51 -7.61 56.83
C HIS A 132 14.47 -6.61 56.34
N ASP A 133 13.96 -5.77 57.24
CA ASP A 133 13.10 -4.64 56.87
C ASP A 133 13.94 -3.36 56.84
N TYR A 134 14.20 -2.88 55.63
CA TYR A 134 15.01 -1.68 55.38
C TYR A 134 14.47 -0.41 56.05
N LYS A 135 13.20 -0.38 56.45
CA LYS A 135 12.59 0.77 57.13
C LYS A 135 12.81 0.76 58.64
N THR A 136 12.91 -0.42 59.23
CA THR A 136 12.97 -0.58 60.69
C THR A 136 14.35 -0.95 61.19
N ASP A 137 15.11 -1.69 60.39
CA ASP A 137 16.44 -2.14 60.76
C ASP A 137 17.44 -0.99 60.68
N GLN A 138 18.30 -0.91 61.70
CA GLN A 138 19.34 0.09 61.73
C GLN A 138 20.44 -0.27 60.73
N ALA A 139 20.91 0.71 59.95
CA ALA A 139 22.02 0.49 59.03
C ALA A 139 23.27 0.07 59.81
N VAL A 140 23.92 -1.01 59.36
CA VAL A 140 25.23 -1.40 59.85
C VAL A 140 26.25 -0.42 59.28
N THR A 141 26.83 0.38 60.17
CA THR A 141 27.85 1.37 59.86
C THR A 141 29.03 1.18 60.81
N PHE A 142 30.18 1.73 60.44
CA PHE A 142 31.35 1.77 61.32
C PHE A 142 31.01 2.27 62.74
N TRP A 143 30.14 3.27 62.84
CA TRP A 143 29.73 3.86 64.12
C TRP A 143 28.81 2.96 64.94
N SER A 144 27.87 2.24 64.32
CA SER A 144 26.99 1.32 65.05
C SER A 144 27.78 0.14 65.65
N GLU A 145 28.81 -0.34 64.96
CA GLU A 145 29.68 -1.40 65.45
C GLU A 145 30.58 -0.93 66.60
N ASN A 146 31.10 0.30 66.52
CA ASN A 146 32.05 0.83 67.49
C ASN A 146 31.42 1.70 68.58
N CYS A 147 30.08 1.74 68.69
CA CYS A 147 29.36 2.68 69.57
C CYS A 147 29.75 2.62 71.05
N GLN A 148 30.31 1.50 71.53
CA GLN A 148 30.79 1.33 72.91
C GLN A 148 32.23 1.83 73.13
N GLN A 149 33.03 1.99 72.08
CA GLN A 149 34.45 2.34 72.16
C GLN A 149 34.73 3.82 71.86
N ILE A 150 33.73 4.57 71.40
CA ILE A 150 33.87 5.97 71.01
C ILE A 150 33.92 6.87 72.27
N GLN A 151 34.89 7.77 72.31
CA GLN A 151 35.04 8.78 73.35
C GLN A 151 34.56 10.15 72.86
N GLY A 152 34.15 11.03 73.79
CA GLY A 152 33.72 12.41 73.47
C GLY A 152 32.27 12.54 72.96
N VAL A 153 31.47 11.47 73.04
CA VAL A 153 30.05 11.46 72.69
C VAL A 153 29.18 11.21 73.92
N THR A 154 27.89 11.52 73.84
CA THR A 154 26.93 11.16 74.89
C THR A 154 26.85 9.63 75.02
N ALA A 155 26.84 9.13 76.26
CA ALA A 155 26.71 7.71 76.54
C ALA A 155 25.44 7.09 75.90
N VAL A 156 25.61 5.93 75.29
CA VAL A 156 24.53 5.16 74.67
C VAL A 156 23.58 4.62 75.74
N LYS A 157 22.33 5.08 75.74
CA LYS A 157 21.29 4.57 76.66
C LYS A 157 20.55 3.34 76.11
N THR A 158 20.42 3.24 74.79
CA THR A 158 19.66 2.17 74.12
C THR A 158 20.35 1.76 72.83
N LEU A 159 20.54 0.45 72.64
CA LEU A 159 21.18 -0.13 71.45
C LEU A 159 20.37 0.09 70.15
N LYS A 160 19.07 0.38 70.24
CA LYS A 160 18.21 0.68 69.08
C LYS A 160 18.43 2.08 68.49
N ALA A 161 19.02 3.00 69.26
CA ALA A 161 19.26 4.38 68.84
C ALA A 161 20.50 4.95 69.56
N PRO A 162 21.70 4.42 69.28
CA PRO A 162 22.92 4.75 70.02
C PRO A 162 23.32 6.22 69.94
N PHE A 163 23.08 6.88 68.81
CA PHE A 163 23.47 8.27 68.57
C PHE A 163 22.32 9.28 68.74
N ARG A 164 21.31 8.96 69.56
CA ARG A 164 20.24 9.89 69.86
C ARG A 164 20.80 11.09 70.64
N LYS A 165 20.52 12.31 70.16
CA LYS A 165 20.93 13.55 70.84
C LYS A 165 20.41 13.57 72.26
N SER A 166 21.29 13.85 73.22
CA SER A 166 20.93 14.13 74.61
C SER A 166 21.26 15.57 74.91
N ALA A 167 20.31 16.28 75.51
CA ALA A 167 20.48 17.66 75.95
C ALA A 167 20.46 17.78 77.48
N GLN A 168 20.50 16.68 78.23
CA GLN A 168 20.34 16.69 79.70
C GLN A 168 21.31 17.62 80.44
N PHE A 169 22.53 17.79 79.92
CA PHE A 169 23.51 18.71 80.51
C PHE A 169 23.25 20.18 80.15
N SER A 170 22.77 20.45 78.93
CA SER A 170 22.58 21.80 78.40
C SER A 170 21.17 22.36 78.60
N THR A 171 20.21 21.55 79.06
CA THR A 171 18.86 22.00 79.40
C THR A 171 18.90 22.96 80.59
N PRO A 172 18.30 24.17 80.49
CA PRO A 172 18.21 25.12 81.60
C PRO A 172 17.56 24.49 82.83
N ILE A 173 18.00 24.88 84.03
CA ILE A 173 17.54 24.28 85.30
C ILE A 173 16.02 24.36 85.45
N SER A 174 15.40 25.45 84.99
CA SER A 174 13.95 25.67 85.02
C SER A 174 13.12 24.69 84.18
N GLU A 175 13.75 23.95 83.26
CA GLU A 175 13.09 23.02 82.33
C GLU A 175 13.45 21.55 82.60
N ARG A 176 14.25 21.29 83.64
CA ARG A 176 14.65 19.92 83.99
C ARG A 176 13.49 19.23 84.71
N LEU A 177 13.00 18.14 84.13
CA LEU A 177 11.95 17.29 84.71
C LEU A 177 12.49 16.28 85.74
N ASP A 178 13.82 16.18 85.86
CA ASP A 178 14.52 15.33 86.81
C ASP A 178 14.74 16.12 88.12
N GLU A 179 13.67 16.48 88.84
CA GLU A 179 13.77 17.12 90.17
C GLU A 179 14.39 16.13 91.16
N ILE A 180 15.54 16.51 91.73
CA ILE A 180 16.12 15.84 92.91
C ILE A 180 15.54 16.54 94.12
N GLU A 181 14.68 15.86 94.87
CA GLU A 181 14.41 16.18 96.28
C GLU A 181 15.76 16.27 96.99
N LEU A 182 16.16 17.48 97.39
CA LEU A 182 17.32 17.66 98.25
C LEU A 182 17.00 17.04 99.63
N PRO A 183 17.93 16.30 100.25
CA PRO A 183 17.73 15.83 101.61
C PRO A 183 17.66 17.05 102.56
N PRO A 184 16.88 16.99 103.65
CA PRO A 184 16.86 18.08 104.61
C PRO A 184 18.22 18.19 105.31
N ASP A 185 18.78 19.40 105.28
CA ASP A 185 19.95 19.76 106.08
C ASP A 185 19.63 19.59 107.58
N ASN A 186 20.51 18.88 108.30
CA ASN A 186 20.63 18.89 109.76
C ASN A 186 21.95 19.57 110.14
#